data_AF-A0A6H1R751-F1
#
_entry.id   AF-A0A6H1R751-F1
#
_cell.length_a   1.000
_cell.length_b   1.000
_cell.length_c   1.000
_cell.angle_alpha   90.00
_cell.angle_beta   90.00
_cell.angle_gamma   90.00
#
_symmetry.space_group_name_H-M   'P 1'
#
loop_
_entity.id
_entity.type
_entity.pdbx_description
1 polymer ?
#
loop_
_entity_poly.entity_id
_entity_poly.type
_entity_poly.pdbx_seq_one_letter_code
_entity_poly.pdbx_strand_id
1 'polypeptide(L)'
;MHERFVPAPITSRAAADAAEAGRICALALRAQIDLHAAATATEYAAFFPDPPIGPQVYSGIAVTNAFISPWSTSAELRLLNRAASWVFAIDLLIDHRATEQTEVDQLIAACLSAAGGTADPHEHPGARFLSALRNDLRTADAFPALEGLWLAELQRMLAAMAQEWRWKTAAAGASGATRPSLSDYLDNADNYGTVWINLTHWIHNGHRATLAHLDELLHISRVTQQIMRLRNDLGTYQRDVDWHDLNALMLADRPEVEQTIGHLSRSIQQPLAHLGATCPHNVQYLQRQADYITGFYAAGGEFWSYDAVTAEAHITG
;
A
#
# COMPACT_ATOMS: atom_id res chain seq x y z
N MET A 1 32.08 -6.67 -29.20
CA MET A 1 31.29 -7.91 -29.34
C MET A 1 30.85 -8.32 -27.94
N HIS A 2 29.62 -8.02 -27.54
CA HIS A 2 29.07 -8.56 -26.30
C HIS A 2 28.47 -9.93 -26.64
N GLU A 3 29.12 -11.00 -26.20
CA GLU A 3 28.52 -12.33 -26.18
C GLU A 3 27.23 -12.25 -25.38
N ARG A 4 26.10 -12.42 -26.05
CA ARG A 4 24.82 -12.60 -25.37
C ARG A 4 24.90 -13.92 -24.62
N PHE A 5 24.85 -13.84 -23.30
CA PHE A 5 24.68 -15.00 -22.42
C PHE A 5 23.46 -15.81 -22.89
N VAL A 6 23.68 -17.05 -23.31
CA VAL A 6 22.62 -18.02 -23.62
C VAL A 6 22.48 -18.90 -22.39
N PRO A 7 21.37 -18.82 -21.62
CA PRO A 7 21.21 -19.62 -20.42
C PRO A 7 21.16 -21.11 -20.79
N ALA A 8 21.87 -21.95 -20.03
CA ALA A 8 21.75 -23.40 -20.13
C ALA A 8 20.33 -23.85 -19.74
N PRO A 9 19.82 -24.95 -20.32
CA PRO A 9 18.50 -25.47 -19.98
C PRO A 9 18.41 -25.84 -18.49
N ILE A 10 17.36 -25.36 -17.83
CA ILE A 10 17.06 -25.64 -16.43
C ILE A 10 16.44 -27.04 -16.33
N THR A 11 17.10 -27.97 -15.66
CA THR A 11 16.74 -29.40 -15.68
C THR A 11 16.07 -29.92 -14.40
N SER A 12 15.96 -29.11 -13.34
CA SER A 12 15.32 -29.50 -12.08
C SER A 12 14.31 -28.44 -11.58
N ARG A 13 13.31 -28.88 -10.79
CA ARG A 13 12.33 -27.97 -10.15
C ARG A 13 13.00 -26.93 -9.28
N ALA A 14 13.99 -27.32 -8.48
CA ALA A 14 14.76 -26.40 -7.65
C ALA A 14 15.50 -25.34 -8.48
N ALA A 15 16.04 -25.72 -9.66
CA ALA A 15 16.67 -24.78 -10.56
C ALA A 15 15.65 -23.83 -11.23
N ALA A 16 14.42 -24.30 -11.50
CA ALA A 16 13.34 -23.46 -12.02
C ALA A 16 12.85 -22.44 -10.98
N ASP A 17 12.65 -22.89 -9.74
CA ASP A 17 12.26 -22.02 -8.62
C ASP A 17 13.34 -20.95 -8.36
N ALA A 18 14.62 -21.32 -8.40
CA ALA A 18 15.73 -20.39 -8.25
C ALA A 18 15.83 -19.38 -9.40
N ALA A 19 15.64 -19.81 -10.65
CA ALA A 19 15.64 -18.92 -11.80
C ALA A 19 14.48 -17.92 -11.75
N GLU A 20 13.30 -18.36 -11.34
CA GLU A 20 12.14 -17.49 -11.16
C GLU A 20 12.37 -16.48 -10.03
N ALA A 21 12.88 -16.90 -8.88
CA ALA A 21 13.27 -16.00 -7.80
C ALA A 21 14.28 -14.94 -8.29
N GLY A 22 15.30 -15.34 -9.05
CA GLY A 22 16.28 -14.43 -9.63
C GLY A 22 15.65 -13.40 -10.59
N ARG A 23 14.67 -13.81 -11.39
CA ARG A 23 13.92 -12.93 -12.30
C ARG A 23 13.08 -11.90 -11.52
N ILE A 24 12.40 -12.34 -10.47
CA ILE A 24 11.59 -11.46 -9.60
C ILE A 24 12.50 -10.46 -8.86
N CYS A 25 13.64 -10.90 -8.33
CA CYS A 25 14.62 -9.98 -7.73
C CYS A 25 15.12 -8.93 -8.74
N ALA A 26 15.40 -9.33 -9.98
CA ALA A 26 15.81 -8.38 -11.02
C ALA A 26 14.70 -7.39 -11.42
N LEU A 27 13.43 -7.77 -11.26
CA LEU A 27 12.28 -6.86 -11.41
C LEU A 27 12.22 -5.88 -10.22
N ALA A 28 12.33 -6.39 -8.99
CA ALA A 28 12.33 -5.59 -7.77
C ALA A 28 13.45 -4.54 -7.77
N LEU A 29 14.67 -4.89 -8.18
CA LEU A 29 15.80 -3.96 -8.26
C LEU A 29 15.52 -2.79 -9.21
N ARG A 30 14.92 -3.06 -10.38
CA ARG A 30 14.56 -1.99 -11.34
C ARG A 30 13.47 -1.08 -10.78
N ALA A 31 12.47 -1.68 -10.13
CA ALA A 31 11.40 -0.95 -9.46
C ALA A 31 11.94 -0.05 -8.34
N GLN A 32 12.87 -0.55 -7.53
CA GLN A 32 13.51 0.21 -6.45
C GLN A 32 14.31 1.40 -6.99
N ILE A 33 15.03 1.23 -8.10
CA ILE A 33 15.80 2.30 -8.74
C ILE A 33 14.87 3.45 -9.19
N ASP A 34 13.75 3.15 -9.85
CA ASP A 34 12.77 4.18 -10.23
C ASP A 34 12.18 4.87 -9.00
N LEU A 35 11.80 4.09 -7.98
CA LEU A 35 11.15 4.62 -6.79
C LEU A 35 12.08 5.54 -5.99
N HIS A 36 13.33 5.12 -5.81
CA HIS A 36 14.35 5.94 -5.14
C HIS A 36 14.65 7.23 -5.92
N ALA A 37 14.77 7.14 -7.25
CA ALA A 37 14.98 8.32 -8.09
C ALA A 37 13.78 9.30 -8.02
N ALA A 38 12.55 8.77 -7.98
CA ALA A 38 11.35 9.59 -7.84
C ALA A 38 11.28 10.26 -6.46
N ALA A 39 11.51 9.52 -5.38
CA ALA A 39 11.39 10.04 -4.02
C ALA A 39 12.49 11.07 -3.67
N THR A 40 13.69 10.92 -4.23
CA THR A 40 14.82 11.83 -4.00
C THR A 40 14.86 13.03 -4.94
N ALA A 41 13.93 13.13 -5.90
CA ALA A 41 13.84 14.30 -6.76
C ALA A 41 13.57 15.56 -5.91
N THR A 42 14.27 16.66 -6.19
CA THR A 42 14.25 17.89 -5.38
C THR A 42 12.84 18.44 -5.13
N GLU A 43 11.92 18.25 -6.09
CA GLU A 43 10.53 18.70 -5.97
C GLU A 43 9.67 17.91 -4.97
N TYR A 44 10.07 16.66 -4.67
CA TYR A 44 9.34 15.73 -3.80
C TYR A 44 10.10 15.34 -2.54
N ALA A 45 11.40 15.57 -2.44
CA ALA A 45 12.24 15.08 -1.35
C ALA A 45 11.69 15.44 0.05
N ALA A 46 11.10 16.62 0.21
CA ALA A 46 10.49 17.03 1.48
C ALA A 46 9.22 16.24 1.87
N PHE A 47 8.57 15.56 0.92
CA PHE A 47 7.43 14.66 1.19
C PHE A 47 7.87 13.31 1.75
N PHE A 48 9.11 12.92 1.48
CA PHE A 48 9.66 11.62 1.85
C PHE A 48 10.79 11.81 2.88
N PRO A 49 10.45 12.16 4.14
CA PRO A 49 11.46 12.37 5.16
C PRO A 49 12.24 11.08 5.42
N ASP A 50 13.57 11.15 5.34
CA ASP A 50 14.47 10.04 5.66
C ASP A 50 15.35 10.43 6.87
N PRO A 51 15.18 9.78 8.04
CA PRO A 51 14.17 8.77 8.37
C PRO A 51 12.76 9.36 8.58
N PRO A 52 11.68 8.55 8.52
CA PRO A 52 11.67 7.08 8.42
C PRO A 52 11.48 6.51 7.00
N ILE A 53 11.20 7.34 6.00
CA ILE A 53 10.92 6.91 4.63
C ILE A 53 12.21 6.92 3.80
N GLY A 54 13.06 5.95 4.11
CA GLY A 54 14.37 5.78 3.49
C GLY A 54 14.43 4.69 2.41
N PRO A 55 15.65 4.38 1.92
CA PRO A 55 15.89 3.33 0.92
C PRO A 55 15.30 1.96 1.24
N GLN A 56 15.16 1.64 2.54
CA GLN A 56 14.57 0.39 3.00
C GLN A 56 13.07 0.32 2.69
N VAL A 57 12.30 1.41 2.83
CA VAL A 57 10.86 1.44 2.54
C VAL A 57 10.67 1.23 1.04
N TYR A 58 11.45 1.94 0.22
CA TYR A 58 11.39 1.79 -1.23
C TYR A 58 11.76 0.38 -1.70
N SER A 59 12.76 -0.24 -1.05
CA SER A 59 13.13 -1.64 -1.30
C SER A 59 11.98 -2.57 -0.93
N GLY A 60 11.40 -2.41 0.26
CA GLY A 60 10.27 -3.20 0.72
C GLY A 60 9.08 -3.13 -0.25
N ILE A 61 8.68 -1.92 -0.65
CA ILE A 61 7.60 -1.70 -1.63
C ILE A 61 7.91 -2.40 -2.95
N ALA A 62 9.11 -2.17 -3.51
CA ALA A 62 9.50 -2.72 -4.80
C ALA A 62 9.57 -4.26 -4.80
N VAL A 63 10.12 -4.86 -3.74
CA VAL A 63 10.16 -6.32 -3.56
C VAL A 63 8.74 -6.87 -3.42
N THR A 64 7.93 -6.27 -2.54
CA THR A 64 6.54 -6.70 -2.30
C THR A 64 5.76 -6.76 -3.60
N ASN A 65 5.76 -5.68 -4.36
CA ASN A 65 4.99 -5.60 -5.60
C ASN A 65 5.54 -6.48 -6.72
N ALA A 66 6.86 -6.67 -6.80
CA ALA A 66 7.47 -7.61 -7.74
C ALA A 66 7.08 -9.07 -7.42
N PHE A 67 7.04 -9.44 -6.14
CA PHE A 67 6.62 -10.78 -5.72
C PHE A 67 5.10 -10.97 -5.80
N ILE A 68 4.29 -9.92 -5.67
CA ILE A 68 2.84 -10.01 -5.81
C ILE A 68 2.43 -10.16 -7.29
N SER A 69 3.07 -9.45 -8.21
CA SER A 69 2.81 -9.57 -9.65
C SER A 69 4.10 -9.88 -10.43
N PRO A 70 4.66 -11.09 -10.29
CA PRO A 70 5.93 -11.44 -10.90
C PRO A 70 5.87 -11.43 -12.44
N TRP A 71 4.70 -11.54 -13.05
CA TRP A 71 4.51 -11.45 -14.50
C TRP A 71 4.61 -10.03 -15.05
N SER A 72 4.52 -9.01 -14.20
CA SER A 72 4.59 -7.60 -14.62
C SER A 72 6.00 -7.20 -15.04
N THR A 73 6.08 -6.22 -15.92
CA THR A 73 7.30 -5.49 -16.25
C THR A 73 7.56 -4.37 -15.25
N SER A 74 8.77 -3.82 -15.23
CA SER A 74 9.09 -2.66 -14.39
C SER A 74 8.28 -1.42 -14.76
N ALA A 75 7.88 -1.29 -16.03
CA ALA A 75 7.04 -0.18 -16.49
C ALA A 75 5.61 -0.31 -15.93
N GLU A 76 5.01 -1.50 -16.00
CA GLU A 76 3.66 -1.76 -15.46
C GLU A 76 3.60 -1.59 -13.94
N LEU A 77 4.72 -1.86 -13.24
CA LEU A 77 4.83 -1.65 -11.79
C LEU A 77 5.09 -0.20 -11.37
N ARG A 78 5.49 0.69 -12.29
CA ARG A 78 5.95 2.04 -11.96
C ARG A 78 4.90 2.84 -11.19
N LEU A 79 3.68 2.94 -11.71
CA LEU A 79 2.62 3.72 -11.05
C LEU A 79 2.10 3.06 -9.77
N LEU A 80 2.04 1.74 -9.74
CA LEU A 80 1.68 1.01 -8.53
C LEU A 80 2.69 1.28 -7.40
N ASN A 81 3.99 1.19 -7.67
CA ASN A 81 5.04 1.45 -6.68
C ASN A 81 5.03 2.89 -6.19
N ARG A 82 4.82 3.85 -7.08
CA ARG A 82 4.73 5.28 -6.73
C ARG A 82 3.47 5.59 -5.92
N ALA A 83 2.33 4.98 -6.26
CA ALA A 83 1.11 5.09 -5.46
C ALA A 83 1.33 4.51 -4.06
N ALA A 84 1.95 3.33 -3.97
CA ALA A 84 2.30 2.72 -2.68
C ALA A 84 3.23 3.62 -1.87
N SER A 85 4.33 4.14 -2.43
CA SER A 85 5.21 5.05 -1.68
C SER A 85 4.49 6.32 -1.21
N TRP A 86 3.57 6.83 -2.03
CA TRP A 86 2.77 7.98 -1.65
C TRP A 86 1.85 7.67 -0.47
N VAL A 87 1.23 6.49 -0.45
CA VAL A 87 0.41 6.01 0.69
C VAL A 87 1.25 5.89 1.96
N PHE A 88 2.44 5.28 1.89
CA PHE A 88 3.37 5.23 3.04
C PHE A 88 3.73 6.63 3.56
N ALA A 89 3.97 7.59 2.67
CA ALA A 89 4.33 8.94 3.06
C ALA A 89 3.18 9.74 3.66
N ILE A 90 1.99 9.67 3.07
CA ILE A 90 0.83 10.39 3.60
C ILE A 90 0.39 9.82 4.95
N ASP A 91 0.47 8.50 5.11
CA ASP A 91 0.16 7.80 6.36
C ASP A 91 1.04 8.31 7.50
N LEU A 92 2.36 8.31 7.33
CA LEU A 92 3.30 8.88 8.30
C LEU A 92 2.97 10.35 8.66
N LEU A 93 2.67 11.17 7.67
CA LEU A 93 2.40 12.59 7.90
C LEU A 93 1.11 12.79 8.71
N ILE A 94 0.05 12.06 8.37
CA ILE A 94 -1.22 12.13 9.11
C ILE A 94 -1.03 11.54 10.50
N ASP A 95 -0.48 10.34 10.62
CA ASP A 95 -0.48 9.60 11.87
C ASP A 95 0.55 10.10 12.88
N HIS A 96 1.70 10.60 12.44
CA HIS A 96 2.80 10.94 13.36
C HIS A 96 3.28 12.39 13.29
N ARG A 97 2.98 13.12 12.21
CA ARG A 97 3.44 14.52 12.07
C ARG A 97 2.34 15.53 12.34
N ALA A 98 1.08 15.21 12.06
CA ALA A 98 -0.03 16.07 12.40
C ALA A 98 -0.28 16.06 13.92
N THR A 99 -0.29 17.25 14.50
CA THR A 99 -0.53 17.52 15.92
C THR A 99 -1.95 17.99 16.18
N GLU A 100 -2.61 18.54 15.16
CA GLU A 100 -3.99 19.05 15.23
C GLU A 100 -4.85 18.55 14.06
N GLN A 101 -6.17 18.46 14.29
CA GLN A 101 -7.14 18.04 13.26
C GLN A 101 -7.11 18.97 12.03
N THR A 102 -6.85 20.26 12.25
CA THR A 102 -6.74 21.28 11.21
C THR A 102 -5.61 20.98 10.23
N GLU A 103 -4.49 20.43 10.69
CA GLU A 103 -3.36 20.04 9.85
C GLU A 103 -3.72 18.83 8.97
N VAL A 104 -4.39 17.83 9.56
CA VAL A 104 -4.92 16.68 8.82
C VAL A 104 -5.89 17.13 7.74
N ASP A 105 -6.85 18.00 8.08
CA ASP A 105 -7.88 18.48 7.15
C ASP A 105 -7.26 19.28 5.99
N GLN A 106 -6.27 20.14 6.27
CA GLN A 106 -5.55 20.91 5.26
C GLN A 106 -4.75 20.01 4.32
N LEU A 107 -4.05 19.01 4.87
CA LEU A 107 -3.27 18.06 4.07
C LEU A 107 -4.18 17.23 3.16
N ILE A 108 -5.32 16.75 3.66
CA ILE A 108 -6.32 16.03 2.86
C ILE A 108 -6.88 16.94 1.75
N ALA A 109 -7.25 18.18 2.07
CA ALA A 109 -7.77 19.12 1.10
C ALA A 109 -6.75 19.39 -0.03
N ALA A 110 -5.47 19.55 0.30
CA ALA A 110 -4.41 19.73 -0.69
C ALA A 110 -4.25 18.49 -1.59
N CYS A 111 -4.31 17.28 -1.01
CA CYS A 111 -4.24 16.04 -1.77
C CYS A 111 -5.44 15.88 -2.71
N LEU A 112 -6.66 16.14 -2.24
CA LEU A 112 -7.87 16.06 -3.05
C LEU A 112 -7.90 17.11 -4.15
N SER A 113 -7.43 18.33 -3.88
CA SER A 113 -7.30 19.37 -4.90
C SER A 113 -6.29 18.97 -5.98
N ALA A 114 -5.15 18.38 -5.61
CA ALA A 114 -4.15 17.88 -6.55
C ALA A 114 -4.68 16.74 -7.40
N ALA A 115 -5.36 15.78 -6.77
CA ALA A 115 -6.02 14.69 -7.46
C ALA A 115 -7.15 15.19 -8.37
N GLY A 116 -7.87 16.24 -8.01
CA GLY A 116 -8.87 16.88 -8.86
C GLY A 116 -8.27 17.68 -10.03
N GLY A 117 -6.96 17.91 -10.03
CA GLY A 117 -6.28 18.77 -11.00
C GLY A 117 -6.52 20.27 -10.78
N THR A 118 -6.87 20.67 -9.56
CA THR A 118 -7.17 22.06 -9.17
C THR A 118 -6.14 22.68 -8.22
N ALA A 119 -5.19 21.90 -7.71
CA ALA A 119 -4.19 22.40 -6.78
C ALA A 119 -3.20 23.37 -7.43
N ASP A 120 -2.69 24.30 -6.62
CA ASP A 120 -1.47 25.01 -6.94
C ASP A 120 -0.28 24.05 -6.75
N PRO A 121 0.54 23.80 -7.78
CA PRO A 121 1.73 22.97 -7.66
C PRO A 121 2.70 23.43 -6.56
N HIS A 122 2.62 24.66 -6.08
CA HIS A 122 3.53 25.17 -5.06
C HIS A 122 3.12 24.85 -3.62
N GLU A 123 1.91 24.34 -3.36
CA GLU A 123 1.34 24.24 -2.00
C GLU A 123 1.95 23.13 -1.13
N HIS A 124 2.13 21.91 -1.64
CA HIS A 124 2.65 20.80 -0.83
C HIS A 124 3.42 19.76 -1.67
N PRO A 125 4.62 19.31 -1.24
CA PRO A 125 5.40 18.27 -1.92
C PRO A 125 4.61 16.98 -2.23
N GLY A 126 3.77 16.52 -1.31
CA GLY A 126 2.91 15.35 -1.51
C GLY A 126 1.79 15.57 -2.52
N ALA A 127 1.20 16.77 -2.55
CA ALA A 127 0.19 17.14 -3.52
C ALA A 127 0.80 17.24 -4.94
N ARG A 128 2.05 17.73 -5.05
CA ARG A 128 2.80 17.67 -6.31
C ARG A 128 3.05 16.25 -6.79
N PHE A 129 3.53 15.37 -5.92
CA PHE A 129 3.78 13.97 -6.28
C PHE A 129 2.50 13.28 -6.76
N LEU A 130 1.38 13.54 -6.07
CA LEU A 130 0.07 13.03 -6.46
C LEU A 130 -0.42 13.61 -7.80
N SER A 131 -0.16 14.90 -8.06
CA SER A 131 -0.47 15.52 -9.35
C SER A 131 0.34 14.88 -10.49
N ALA A 132 1.62 14.57 -10.25
CA ALA A 132 2.45 13.85 -11.21
C ALA A 132 1.94 12.43 -11.46
N LEU A 133 1.54 11.71 -10.40
CA LEU A 133 0.91 10.38 -10.50
C LEU A 133 -0.38 10.44 -11.34
N ARG A 134 -1.24 11.42 -11.09
CA ARG A 134 -2.44 11.66 -11.90
C ARG A 134 -2.12 11.96 -13.35
N ASN A 135 -1.13 12.81 -13.62
CA ASN A 135 -0.73 13.16 -14.97
C ASN A 135 -0.24 11.95 -15.76
N ASP A 136 0.53 11.06 -15.11
CA ASP A 136 0.93 9.79 -15.71
C ASP A 136 -0.30 8.89 -15.95
N LEU A 137 -1.24 8.80 -15.01
CA LEU A 137 -2.49 8.04 -15.18
C LEU A 137 -3.37 8.55 -16.32
N ARG A 138 -3.41 9.87 -16.56
CA ARG A 138 -4.17 10.48 -17.67
C ARG A 138 -3.71 9.98 -19.05
N THR A 139 -2.53 9.36 -19.14
CA THR A 139 -2.05 8.74 -20.38
C THR A 139 -2.72 7.40 -20.68
N ALA A 140 -3.39 6.79 -19.68
CA ALA A 140 -4.12 5.55 -19.86
C ALA A 140 -5.53 5.81 -20.43
N ASP A 141 -5.89 5.04 -21.45
CA ASP A 141 -7.19 5.18 -22.15
C ASP A 141 -8.41 5.06 -21.22
N ALA A 142 -8.28 4.30 -20.14
CA ALA A 142 -9.35 4.06 -19.18
C ALA A 142 -9.55 5.22 -18.18
N PHE A 143 -8.54 6.07 -17.98
CA PHE A 143 -8.55 7.07 -16.92
C PHE A 143 -9.69 8.09 -17.04
N PRO A 144 -10.02 8.67 -18.23
CA PRO A 144 -11.13 9.63 -18.32
C PRO A 144 -12.48 9.06 -17.84
N ALA A 145 -12.72 7.77 -18.02
CA ALA A 145 -13.95 7.11 -17.57
C ALA A 145 -13.92 6.73 -16.08
N LEU A 146 -12.71 6.56 -15.51
CA LEU A 146 -12.50 6.05 -14.15
C LEU A 146 -11.95 7.10 -13.18
N GLU A 147 -11.71 8.34 -13.63
CA GLU A 147 -11.17 9.43 -12.82
C GLU A 147 -12.04 9.69 -11.58
N GLY A 148 -13.37 9.76 -11.75
CA GLY A 148 -14.29 9.96 -10.63
C GLY A 148 -14.23 8.84 -9.58
N LEU A 149 -14.07 7.59 -10.02
CA LEU A 149 -13.92 6.44 -9.12
C LEU A 149 -12.57 6.48 -8.40
N TRP A 150 -11.49 6.79 -9.13
CA TRP A 150 -10.15 6.94 -8.55
C TRP A 150 -10.09 8.04 -7.48
N LEU A 151 -10.77 9.17 -7.72
CA LEU A 151 -10.94 10.24 -6.74
C LEU A 151 -11.76 9.81 -5.53
N ALA A 152 -12.86 9.08 -5.74
CA ALA A 152 -13.70 8.60 -4.65
C ALA A 152 -12.95 7.62 -3.74
N GLU A 153 -12.15 6.71 -4.29
CA GLU A 153 -11.34 5.79 -3.48
C GLU A 153 -10.18 6.51 -2.76
N LEU A 154 -9.58 7.53 -3.36
CA LEU A 154 -8.60 8.38 -2.67
C LEU A 154 -9.22 9.08 -1.46
N GLN A 155 -10.38 9.70 -1.67
CA GLN A 155 -11.11 10.40 -0.60
C GLN A 155 -11.50 9.45 0.53
N ARG A 156 -11.95 8.24 0.19
CA ARG A 156 -12.29 7.19 1.15
C ARG A 156 -11.09 6.80 2.02
N MET A 157 -9.94 6.53 1.40
CA MET A 157 -8.70 6.20 2.11
C MET A 157 -8.25 7.34 3.04
N LEU A 158 -8.22 8.58 2.55
CA LEU A 158 -7.81 9.74 3.35
C LEU A 158 -8.78 10.01 4.52
N ALA A 159 -10.08 9.84 4.31
CA ALA A 159 -11.07 9.96 5.38
C ALA A 159 -10.88 8.89 6.46
N ALA A 160 -10.49 7.67 6.06
CA ALA A 160 -10.20 6.60 6.99
C ALA A 160 -8.91 6.83 7.80
N MET A 161 -7.84 7.35 7.17
CA MET A 161 -6.63 7.79 7.88
C MET A 161 -6.96 8.89 8.91
N ALA A 162 -7.75 9.90 8.54
CA ALA A 162 -8.20 10.93 9.48
C ALA A 162 -9.03 10.36 10.63
N GLN A 163 -9.86 9.35 10.38
CA GLN A 163 -10.64 8.68 11.43
C GLN A 163 -9.73 7.92 12.42
N GLU A 164 -8.69 7.26 11.92
CA GLU A 164 -7.68 6.61 12.74
C GLU A 164 -6.98 7.61 13.66
N TRP A 165 -6.52 8.73 13.09
CA TRP A 165 -5.89 9.81 13.83
C TRP A 165 -6.79 10.33 14.95
N ARG A 166 -8.09 10.51 14.68
CA ARG A 166 -9.08 10.91 15.71
C ARG A 166 -9.18 9.90 16.85
N TRP A 167 -9.20 8.61 16.54
CA TRP A 167 -9.22 7.57 17.58
C TRP A 167 -7.95 7.58 18.43
N LYS A 168 -6.77 7.72 17.79
CA LYS A 168 -5.48 7.80 18.48
C LYS A 168 -5.40 9.03 19.40
N THR A 169 -5.75 10.21 18.90
CA THR A 169 -5.71 11.46 19.67
C THR A 169 -6.72 11.45 20.83
N ALA A 170 -7.92 10.91 20.63
CA ALA A 170 -8.91 10.77 21.71
C ALA A 170 -8.40 9.83 22.82
N ALA A 171 -7.74 8.73 22.47
CA ALA A 171 -7.16 7.79 23.43
C ALA A 171 -6.01 8.40 24.24
N ALA A 172 -5.22 9.30 23.66
CA ALA A 172 -4.13 9.99 24.35
C ALA A 172 -4.61 11.12 25.29
N GLY A 173 -5.69 11.83 24.92
CA GLY A 173 -6.15 13.03 25.63
C GLY A 173 -7.05 12.82 26.84
N ALA A 174 -7.65 11.63 27.03
CA ALA A 174 -8.61 11.39 28.10
C ALA A 174 -8.49 10.01 28.74
N SER A 175 -8.31 9.97 30.07
CA SER A 175 -8.51 8.77 30.87
C SER A 175 -9.94 8.26 30.70
N GLY A 176 -10.12 7.17 29.94
CA GLY A 176 -11.42 6.53 29.71
C GLY A 176 -12.02 6.74 28.32
N ALA A 177 -11.29 7.30 27.35
CA ALA A 177 -11.73 7.31 25.96
C ALA A 177 -11.96 5.87 25.46
N THR A 178 -13.13 5.63 24.86
CA THR A 178 -13.51 4.30 24.36
C THR A 178 -12.78 4.05 23.04
N ARG A 179 -11.95 3.01 23.00
CA ARG A 179 -11.35 2.50 21.76
C ARG A 179 -12.45 1.97 20.82
N PRO A 180 -12.24 2.00 19.50
CA PRO A 180 -13.17 1.35 18.56
C PRO A 180 -13.29 -0.15 18.88
N SER A 181 -14.42 -0.77 18.52
CA SER A 181 -14.48 -2.22 18.49
C SER A 181 -13.60 -2.78 17.37
N LEU A 182 -13.27 -4.07 17.39
CA LEU A 182 -12.56 -4.72 16.28
C LEU A 182 -13.34 -4.57 14.96
N SER A 183 -14.68 -4.61 15.01
CA SER A 183 -15.52 -4.39 13.82
C SER A 183 -15.40 -2.97 13.28
N ASP A 184 -15.52 -1.95 14.14
CA ASP A 184 -15.38 -0.54 13.70
C ASP A 184 -13.99 -0.27 13.12
N TYR A 185 -12.96 -0.85 13.74
CA TYR A 185 -11.57 -0.79 13.28
C TYR A 185 -11.41 -1.39 11.87
N LEU A 186 -12.02 -2.54 11.61
CA LEU A 186 -11.97 -3.19 10.29
C LEU A 186 -12.86 -2.52 9.23
N ASP A 187 -13.96 -1.89 9.63
CA ASP A 187 -14.76 -1.05 8.74
C ASP A 187 -13.98 0.20 8.29
N ASN A 188 -12.96 0.62 9.06
CA ASN A 188 -12.02 1.69 8.70
C ASN A 188 -10.76 1.18 7.97
N ALA A 189 -10.74 -0.06 7.47
CA ALA A 189 -9.57 -0.64 6.81
C ALA A 189 -9.12 0.11 5.54
N ASP A 190 -9.93 1.02 5.01
CA ASP A 190 -9.56 1.91 3.91
C ASP A 190 -8.32 2.77 4.21
N ASN A 191 -7.96 2.98 5.49
CA ASN A 191 -6.72 3.68 5.85
C ASN A 191 -5.46 2.98 5.28
N TYR A 192 -5.50 1.66 5.06
CA TYR A 192 -4.36 0.86 4.61
C TYR A 192 -4.01 1.15 3.13
N GLY A 193 -4.96 1.71 2.36
CA GLY A 193 -4.73 2.29 1.04
C GLY A 193 -4.53 1.33 -0.15
N THR A 194 -4.41 0.03 0.10
CA THR A 194 -4.24 -0.99 -0.95
C THR A 194 -5.30 -0.94 -2.05
N VAL A 195 -6.57 -0.66 -1.72
CA VAL A 195 -7.66 -0.59 -2.73
C VAL A 195 -7.38 0.51 -3.75
N TRP A 196 -6.96 1.69 -3.31
CA TRP A 196 -6.63 2.81 -4.20
C TRP A 196 -5.36 2.54 -5.02
N ILE A 197 -4.38 1.86 -4.44
CA ILE A 197 -3.17 1.39 -5.15
C ILE A 197 -3.54 0.38 -6.24
N ASN A 198 -4.40 -0.60 -5.93
CA ASN A 198 -4.89 -1.61 -6.87
C ASN A 198 -5.68 -0.97 -8.01
N LEU A 199 -6.56 -0.01 -7.70
CA LEU A 199 -7.30 0.75 -8.71
C LEU A 199 -6.36 1.52 -9.64
N THR A 200 -5.34 2.19 -9.10
CA THR A 200 -4.29 2.86 -9.90
C THR A 200 -3.62 1.88 -10.86
N HIS A 201 -3.29 0.68 -10.38
CA HIS A 201 -2.70 -0.37 -11.21
C HIS A 201 -3.64 -0.87 -12.31
N TRP A 202 -4.92 -1.10 -12.00
CA TRP A 202 -5.90 -1.57 -12.97
C TRP A 202 -6.29 -0.50 -14.00
N ILE A 203 -6.32 0.78 -13.63
CA ILE A 203 -6.54 1.85 -14.61
C ILE A 203 -5.37 1.91 -15.60
N HIS A 204 -4.13 1.78 -15.11
CA HIS A 204 -2.94 1.89 -15.95
C HIS A 204 -2.72 0.66 -16.84
N ASN A 205 -2.89 -0.54 -16.28
CA ASN A 205 -2.49 -1.79 -16.94
C ASN A 205 -3.68 -2.69 -17.34
N GLY A 206 -4.90 -2.36 -16.88
CA GLY A 206 -6.06 -3.23 -17.04
C GLY A 206 -6.52 -3.32 -18.49
N HIS A 207 -6.57 -4.54 -19.01
CA HIS A 207 -7.25 -4.82 -20.28
C HIS A 207 -8.78 -4.77 -20.11
N ARG A 208 -9.51 -4.77 -21.24
CA ARG A 208 -10.98 -4.70 -21.26
C ARG A 208 -11.67 -5.67 -20.29
N ALA A 209 -11.16 -6.90 -20.15
CA ALA A 209 -11.71 -7.89 -19.21
C ALA A 209 -11.56 -7.45 -17.74
N THR A 210 -10.39 -6.93 -17.35
CA THR A 210 -10.16 -6.36 -16.01
C THR A 210 -11.17 -5.23 -15.73
N LEU A 211 -11.29 -4.28 -16.67
CA LEU A 211 -12.13 -3.10 -16.48
C LEU A 211 -13.64 -3.44 -16.47
N ALA A 212 -14.05 -4.48 -17.20
CA ALA A 212 -15.43 -4.97 -17.20
C ALA A 212 -15.86 -5.59 -15.85
N HIS A 213 -14.90 -6.04 -15.04
CA HIS A 213 -15.13 -6.66 -13.72
C HIS A 213 -14.59 -5.80 -12.57
N LEU A 214 -14.41 -4.49 -12.79
CA LEU A 214 -13.75 -3.60 -11.83
C LEU A 214 -14.48 -3.54 -10.49
N ASP A 215 -15.82 -3.54 -10.48
CA ASP A 215 -16.61 -3.50 -9.25
C ASP A 215 -16.40 -4.76 -8.39
N GLU A 216 -16.38 -5.93 -9.02
CA GLU A 216 -16.10 -7.21 -8.34
C GLU A 216 -14.66 -7.24 -7.81
N LEU A 217 -13.70 -6.76 -8.60
CA LEU A 217 -12.29 -6.67 -8.20
C LEU A 217 -12.10 -5.72 -7.01
N LEU A 218 -12.75 -4.55 -7.01
CA LEU A 218 -12.72 -3.60 -5.90
C LEU A 218 -13.37 -4.18 -4.63
N HIS A 219 -14.48 -4.91 -4.77
CA HIS A 219 -15.10 -5.58 -3.65
C HIS A 219 -14.16 -6.60 -2.99
N ILE A 220 -13.53 -7.47 -3.79
CA ILE A 220 -12.56 -8.44 -3.28
C ILE A 220 -11.33 -7.72 -2.69
N SER A 221 -10.85 -6.67 -3.35
CA SER A 221 -9.71 -5.88 -2.87
C SER A 221 -9.93 -5.28 -1.48
N ARG A 222 -11.15 -4.84 -1.14
CA ARG A 222 -11.46 -4.31 0.20
C ARG A 222 -11.34 -5.40 1.27
N VAL A 223 -11.82 -6.60 0.97
CA VAL A 223 -11.67 -7.74 1.90
C VAL A 223 -10.22 -8.21 1.99
N THR A 224 -9.49 -8.24 0.87
CA THR A 224 -8.04 -8.53 0.86
C THR A 224 -7.27 -7.50 1.69
N GLN A 225 -7.62 -6.23 1.61
CA GLN A 225 -7.02 -5.15 2.42
C GLN A 225 -7.26 -5.37 3.92
N GLN A 226 -8.48 -5.76 4.33
CA GLN A 226 -8.75 -6.12 5.73
C GLN A 226 -7.87 -7.31 6.20
N ILE A 227 -7.70 -8.32 5.36
CA ILE A 227 -6.80 -9.46 5.66
C ILE A 227 -5.35 -8.97 5.82
N MET A 228 -4.87 -8.14 4.89
CA MET A 228 -3.50 -7.59 4.93
C MET A 228 -3.28 -6.75 6.18
N ARG A 229 -4.24 -5.89 6.55
CA ARG A 229 -4.21 -5.08 7.76
C ARG A 229 -4.07 -5.94 9.02
N LEU A 230 -4.93 -6.95 9.20
CA LEU A 230 -4.83 -7.85 10.35
C LEU A 230 -3.52 -8.64 10.37
N ARG A 231 -3.00 -9.06 9.21
CA ARG A 231 -1.71 -9.75 9.13
C ARG A 231 -0.54 -8.83 9.50
N ASN A 232 -0.59 -7.57 9.08
CA ASN A 232 0.34 -6.53 9.49
C ASN A 232 0.27 -6.35 11.01
N ASP A 233 -0.91 -6.14 11.58
CA ASP A 233 -1.10 -5.98 13.03
C ASP A 233 -0.50 -7.14 13.85
N LEU A 234 -0.70 -8.39 13.40
CA LEU A 234 -0.11 -9.55 14.06
C LEU A 234 1.42 -9.56 14.03
N GLY A 235 2.02 -9.00 12.97
CA GLY A 235 3.47 -8.90 12.77
C GLY A 235 4.11 -7.68 13.41
N THR A 236 3.35 -6.60 13.62
CA THR A 236 3.88 -5.30 14.07
C THR A 236 3.44 -4.87 15.46
N TYR A 237 2.70 -5.71 16.20
CA TYR A 237 2.15 -5.38 17.52
C TYR A 237 3.11 -4.64 18.47
N GLN A 238 4.35 -5.12 18.62
CA GLN A 238 5.29 -4.46 19.53
C GLN A 238 5.67 -3.06 19.03
N ARG A 239 5.89 -2.90 17.71
CA ARG A 239 6.15 -1.59 17.10
C ARG A 239 4.97 -0.66 17.30
N ASP A 240 3.75 -1.12 17.08
CA ASP A 240 2.54 -0.30 17.19
C ASP A 240 2.29 0.14 18.64
N VAL A 241 2.60 -0.71 19.63
CA VAL A 241 2.62 -0.31 21.06
C VAL A 241 3.62 0.83 21.30
N ASP A 242 4.84 0.67 20.80
CA ASP A 242 5.95 1.62 21.00
C ASP A 242 5.68 2.96 20.28
N TRP A 243 4.97 2.92 19.16
CA TRP A 243 4.59 4.11 18.37
C TRP A 243 3.27 4.74 18.81
N HIS A 244 2.58 4.11 19.76
CA HIS A 244 1.25 4.50 20.22
C HIS A 244 0.17 4.46 19.13
N ASP A 245 0.32 3.54 18.17
CA ASP A 245 -0.66 3.30 17.11
C ASP A 245 -1.74 2.30 17.54
N LEU A 246 -2.83 2.26 16.77
CA LEU A 246 -3.90 1.28 16.97
C LEU A 246 -3.54 -0.03 16.27
N ASN A 247 -3.78 -1.13 16.97
CA ASN A 247 -3.55 -2.48 16.47
C ASN A 247 -4.69 -3.39 16.91
N ALA A 248 -5.12 -4.33 16.06
CA ALA A 248 -6.20 -5.27 16.38
C ALA A 248 -6.00 -6.03 17.71
N LEU A 249 -4.76 -6.36 18.09
CA LEU A 249 -4.46 -7.04 19.36
C LEU A 249 -4.63 -6.16 20.61
N MET A 250 -4.83 -4.86 20.43
CA MET A 250 -5.25 -3.94 21.50
C MET A 250 -6.77 -3.88 21.69
N LEU A 251 -7.53 -4.45 20.74
CA LEU A 251 -8.99 -4.39 20.65
C LEU A 251 -9.65 -5.76 20.87
N ALA A 252 -8.94 -6.83 20.52
CA ALA A 252 -9.39 -8.21 20.61
C ALA A 252 -8.21 -9.15 20.94
N ASP A 253 -8.51 -10.38 21.34
CA ASP A 253 -7.46 -11.38 21.54
C ASP A 253 -6.96 -11.98 20.22
N ARG A 254 -5.77 -12.60 20.26
CA ARG A 254 -5.16 -13.20 19.07
C ARG A 254 -6.05 -14.27 18.41
N PRO A 255 -6.68 -15.22 19.13
CA PRO A 255 -7.63 -16.16 18.55
C PRO A 255 -8.77 -15.50 17.78
N GLU A 256 -9.36 -14.42 18.30
CA GLU A 256 -10.43 -13.68 17.64
C GLU A 256 -9.94 -13.02 16.33
N VAL A 257 -8.75 -12.41 16.34
CA VAL A 257 -8.13 -11.83 15.14
C VAL A 257 -7.86 -12.90 14.08
N GLU A 258 -7.28 -14.04 14.48
CA GLU A 258 -7.00 -15.16 13.58
C GLU A 258 -8.28 -15.80 13.02
N GLN A 259 -9.33 -15.91 13.84
CA GLN A 259 -10.64 -16.38 13.39
C GLN A 259 -11.26 -15.43 12.37
N THR A 260 -11.12 -14.12 12.59
CA THR A 260 -11.60 -13.07 11.68
C THR A 260 -10.87 -13.14 10.33
N ILE A 261 -9.54 -13.28 10.32
CA ILE A 261 -8.76 -13.53 9.09
C ILE A 261 -9.27 -14.77 8.36
N GLY A 262 -9.58 -15.85 9.09
CA GLY A 262 -10.13 -17.07 8.54
C GLY A 262 -11.50 -16.87 7.88
N HIS A 263 -12.38 -16.08 8.49
CA HIS A 263 -13.70 -15.75 7.92
C HIS A 263 -13.58 -14.89 6.66
N LEU A 264 -12.77 -13.84 6.69
CA LEU A 264 -12.51 -12.97 5.53
C LEU A 264 -11.87 -13.75 4.37
N SER A 265 -10.88 -14.60 4.67
CA SER A 265 -10.24 -15.46 3.67
C SER A 265 -11.25 -16.40 2.98
N ARG A 266 -12.24 -16.91 3.73
CA ARG A 266 -13.31 -17.76 3.18
C ARG A 266 -14.31 -16.97 2.36
N SER A 267 -14.67 -15.75 2.76
CA SER A 267 -15.70 -14.96 2.07
C SER A 267 -15.31 -14.58 0.64
N ILE A 268 -14.00 -14.46 0.35
CA ILE A 268 -13.51 -14.13 -1.00
C ILE A 268 -13.27 -15.35 -1.91
N GLN A 269 -13.33 -16.59 -1.41
CA GLN A 269 -12.99 -17.77 -2.23
C GLN A 269 -13.95 -17.95 -3.41
N GLN A 270 -15.25 -17.83 -3.19
CA GLN A 270 -16.25 -17.98 -4.25
C GLN A 270 -16.17 -16.83 -5.28
N PRO A 271 -16.12 -15.54 -4.88
CA PRO A 271 -15.87 -14.44 -5.82
C PRO A 271 -14.58 -14.60 -6.64
N LEU A 272 -13.47 -15.00 -6.01
CA LEU A 272 -12.20 -15.24 -6.71
C LEU A 272 -12.32 -16.40 -7.72
N ALA A 273 -13.01 -17.49 -7.35
CA ALA A 273 -13.23 -18.61 -8.26
C ALA A 273 -14.09 -18.22 -9.47
N HIS A 274 -15.10 -17.37 -9.29
CA HIS A 274 -15.92 -16.85 -10.38
C HIS A 274 -15.09 -16.02 -11.36
N LEU A 275 -14.27 -15.09 -10.85
CA LEU A 275 -13.41 -14.25 -11.67
C LEU A 275 -12.26 -15.00 -12.31
N GLY A 276 -11.83 -16.14 -11.77
CA GLY A 276 -10.67 -16.89 -12.25
C GLY A 276 -10.77 -17.33 -13.72
N ALA A 277 -11.99 -17.51 -14.23
CA ALA A 277 -12.23 -17.84 -15.63
C ALA A 277 -11.97 -16.66 -16.59
N THR A 278 -12.14 -15.43 -16.12
CA THR A 278 -12.12 -14.22 -16.97
C THR A 278 -10.90 -13.33 -16.71
N CYS A 279 -10.45 -13.27 -15.45
CA CYS A 279 -9.40 -12.40 -14.96
C CYS A 279 -8.35 -13.16 -14.13
N PRO A 280 -7.74 -14.26 -14.65
CA PRO A 280 -6.88 -15.14 -13.87
C PRO A 280 -5.68 -14.41 -13.24
N HIS A 281 -5.05 -13.47 -13.95
CA HIS A 281 -3.94 -12.70 -13.40
C HIS A 281 -4.35 -11.79 -12.23
N ASN A 282 -5.54 -11.18 -12.27
CA ASN A 282 -5.99 -10.31 -11.17
C ASN A 282 -6.44 -11.13 -9.94
N VAL A 283 -7.00 -12.32 -10.16
CA VAL A 283 -7.28 -13.28 -9.09
C VAL A 283 -5.97 -13.71 -8.42
N GLN A 284 -4.97 -14.07 -9.21
CA GLN A 284 -3.65 -14.44 -8.70
C GLN A 284 -2.97 -13.25 -8.00
N TYR A 285 -3.11 -12.05 -8.54
CA TYR A 285 -2.61 -10.80 -7.94
C TYR A 285 -3.16 -10.59 -6.53
N LEU A 286 -4.50 -10.62 -6.36
CA LEU A 286 -5.16 -10.41 -5.07
C LEU A 286 -4.84 -11.52 -4.05
N GLN A 287 -4.75 -12.77 -4.50
CA GLN A 287 -4.34 -13.90 -3.65
C GLN A 287 -2.90 -13.71 -3.15
N ARG A 288 -1.98 -13.34 -4.05
CA ARG A 288 -0.58 -13.14 -3.69
C ARG A 288 -0.36 -11.97 -2.74
N GLN A 289 -1.22 -10.95 -2.73
CA GLN A 289 -1.13 -9.87 -1.74
C GLN A 289 -1.27 -10.40 -0.30
N ALA A 290 -2.33 -11.17 -0.03
CA ALA A 290 -2.56 -11.74 1.30
C ALA A 290 -1.47 -12.75 1.70
N ASP A 291 -1.06 -13.61 0.76
CA ASP A 291 -0.05 -14.64 1.01
C ASP A 291 1.34 -14.05 1.23
N TYR A 292 1.72 -13.06 0.42
CA TYR A 292 3.02 -12.39 0.54
C TYR A 292 3.15 -11.70 1.89
N ILE A 293 2.17 -10.89 2.29
CA ILE A 293 2.19 -10.19 3.59
C ILE A 293 2.29 -11.18 4.75
N THR A 294 1.55 -12.29 4.67
CA THR A 294 1.63 -13.36 5.69
C THR A 294 3.05 -13.92 5.79
N GLY A 295 3.68 -14.25 4.66
CA GLY A 295 5.03 -14.79 4.63
C GLY A 295 6.11 -13.78 5.03
N PHE A 296 5.96 -12.52 4.60
CA PHE A 296 6.89 -11.43 4.88
C PHE A 296 7.03 -11.18 6.38
N TYR A 297 5.92 -11.00 7.09
CA TYR A 297 5.94 -10.79 8.55
C TYR A 297 6.32 -12.06 9.31
N ALA A 298 5.89 -13.24 8.88
CA ALA A 298 6.29 -14.50 9.52
C ALA A 298 7.81 -14.74 9.44
N ALA A 299 8.48 -14.20 8.42
CA ALA A 299 9.93 -14.25 8.27
C ALA A 299 10.67 -13.11 9.02
N GLY A 300 9.96 -12.27 9.76
CA GLY A 300 10.53 -11.11 10.47
C GLY A 300 10.77 -9.88 9.60
N GLY A 301 10.15 -9.81 8.41
CA GLY A 301 10.17 -8.61 7.57
C GLY A 301 9.40 -7.46 8.21
N GLU A 302 9.91 -6.24 8.05
CA GLU A 302 9.29 -5.00 8.54
C GLU A 302 9.58 -3.85 7.56
N PHE A 303 8.54 -3.12 7.16
CA PHE A 303 8.65 -1.98 6.25
C PHE A 303 9.15 -0.73 6.95
N TRP A 304 9.05 -0.64 8.28
CA TRP A 304 9.47 0.53 9.04
C TRP A 304 10.70 0.27 9.92
N SER A 305 11.51 -0.73 9.59
CA SER A 305 12.68 -1.09 10.40
C SER A 305 13.80 -0.06 10.19
N TYR A 306 13.93 0.86 11.15
CA TYR A 306 15.12 1.67 11.40
C TYR A 306 15.58 1.37 12.83
N ASP A 307 16.90 1.26 13.04
CA ASP A 307 17.46 0.87 14.34
C ASP A 307 16.85 1.70 15.48
N ALA A 308 16.31 1.02 16.49
CA ALA A 308 15.62 1.60 17.66
C ALA A 308 16.43 2.68 18.40
N VAL A 309 17.75 2.71 18.20
CA VAL A 309 18.65 3.76 18.72
C VAL A 309 18.37 5.15 18.12
N THR A 310 17.66 5.23 16.99
CA THR A 310 17.33 6.51 16.32
C THR A 310 15.86 6.95 16.49
N ALA A 311 14.96 6.08 16.94
CA ALA A 311 13.52 6.38 17.01
C ALA A 311 13.17 7.47 18.04
N GLU A 312 13.86 7.51 19.20
CA GLU A 312 13.62 8.53 20.25
C GLU A 312 13.98 9.95 19.80
N ALA A 313 14.87 10.11 18.81
CA ALA A 313 15.34 11.43 18.36
C ALA A 313 14.50 12.06 17.24
N HIS A 314 13.62 11.31 16.57
CA HIS A 314 12.96 11.75 15.33
C HIS A 314 11.44 11.87 15.40
N ILE A 315 10.80 11.30 16.44
CA ILE A 315 9.36 11.47 16.72
C ILE A 315 9.10 12.76 17.52
N THR A 316 10.12 13.32 18.17
CA THR A 316 10.01 14.50 19.03
C THR A 316 10.52 15.81 18.39
N GLY A 317 10.89 15.78 17.10
CA GLY A 317 11.45 16.92 16.36
C GLY A 317 10.62 17.34 15.16
#